data_AF-A0ABD8AA71-F1
#
_entry.id   AF-A0ABD8AA71-F1
#
_cell.length_a   1.000
_cell.length_b   1.000
_cell.length_c   1.000
_cell.angle_alpha   90.00
_cell.angle_beta   90.00
_cell.angle_gamma   90.00
#
_symmetry.space_group_name_H-M   'P 1'
#
loop_
_entity.id
_entity.type
_entity.pdbx_description
1 polymer ?
#
loop_
_entity_poly.entity_id
_entity_poly.type
_entity_poly.pdbx_seq_one_letter_code
_entity_poly.pdbx_strand_id
1 'polypeptide(L)'
;MSEIHLNRRGINAIEVPGEVEATPGSDLVLWIVNHGSPLHITLASGDSSAFTDFYHENLYVDEDVEFRIPIRENACPGVFSVEVITGYGTRRAEFRVAVRERAAPEPEPVEMAPTAVAPAISREWRPFAPVLVIGAVALALYGLWAVYRVDLLNAAAFAALLLGVILAWLRQRS
;
A
#
# COMPACT_ATOMS: atom_id res chain seq x y z
N MET A 1 11.80 0.09 -18.10
CA MET A 1 11.66 1.54 -17.92
C MET A 1 10.26 1.80 -17.38
N SER A 2 10.13 2.69 -16.40
CA SER A 2 8.92 2.87 -15.59
C SER A 2 8.20 4.15 -16.00
N GLU A 3 7.60 4.14 -17.20
CA GLU A 3 6.96 5.31 -17.80
C GLU A 3 5.46 5.34 -17.53
N ILE A 4 4.95 6.49 -17.12
CA ILE A 4 3.51 6.79 -16.97
C ILE A 4 3.16 7.79 -18.05
N HIS A 5 2.26 7.42 -18.96
CA HIS A 5 1.81 8.34 -20.01
C HIS A 5 0.46 8.96 -19.67
N LEU A 6 0.41 10.28 -19.73
CA LEU A 6 -0.81 11.07 -19.54
C LEU A 6 -1.29 11.61 -20.88
N ASN A 7 -2.60 11.73 -21.04
CA ASN A 7 -3.26 12.30 -22.22
C ASN A 7 -2.99 11.60 -23.57
N ARG A 8 -2.25 10.49 -23.61
CA ARG A 8 -1.84 9.80 -24.84
C ARG A 8 -3.02 9.28 -25.68
N ARG A 9 -4.08 8.77 -25.02
CA ARG A 9 -5.31 8.27 -25.66
C ARG A 9 -6.52 9.18 -25.51
N GLY A 10 -6.31 10.42 -25.05
CA GLY A 10 -7.38 11.41 -24.87
C GLY A 10 -7.28 12.15 -23.53
N ILE A 11 -8.14 13.16 -23.35
CA ILE A 11 -8.12 14.06 -22.18
C ILE A 11 -8.20 13.27 -20.87
N ASN A 12 -7.28 13.55 -19.95
CA ASN A 12 -7.10 12.89 -18.66
C ASN A 12 -6.84 11.36 -18.75
N ALA A 13 -6.52 10.81 -19.93
CA ALA A 13 -6.18 9.40 -20.06
C ALA A 13 -4.88 9.09 -19.30
N ILE A 14 -4.83 7.90 -18.71
CA ILE A 14 -3.69 7.42 -17.93
C ILE A 14 -3.30 6.06 -18.50
N GLU A 15 -2.03 5.91 -18.85
CA GLU A 15 -1.41 4.62 -19.16
C GLU A 15 -0.24 4.43 -18.20
N VAL A 16 -0.28 3.32 -17.46
CA VAL A 16 0.71 2.96 -16.46
C VAL A 16 1.43 1.68 -16.90
N PRO A 17 2.65 1.41 -16.39
CA PRO A 17 3.31 0.13 -16.61
C PRO A 17 2.51 -1.00 -15.92
N GLY A 18 2.79 -2.26 -16.22
CA GLY A 18 2.14 -3.39 -15.54
C GLY A 18 2.75 -3.65 -14.16
N GLU A 19 4.02 -4.00 -14.15
CA GLU A 19 4.83 -4.22 -12.95
C GLU A 19 6.19 -3.55 -13.14
N VAL A 20 6.71 -2.97 -12.06
CA VAL A 20 8.00 -2.30 -12.03
C VAL A 20 8.82 -2.86 -10.88
N GLU A 21 10.11 -3.11 -11.12
CA GLU A 21 10.99 -3.63 -10.08
C GLU A 21 11.74 -2.51 -9.36
N ALA A 22 11.92 -2.68 -8.05
CA ALA A 22 12.75 -1.82 -7.22
C ALA A 22 13.58 -2.67 -6.26
N THR A 23 14.71 -2.12 -5.81
CA THR A 23 15.59 -2.78 -4.82
C THR A 23 15.49 -2.05 -3.49
N PRO A 24 15.53 -2.76 -2.34
CA PRO A 24 15.70 -2.12 -1.05
C PRO A 24 16.89 -1.15 -1.05
N GLY A 25 16.71 0.04 -0.47
CA GLY A 25 17.75 1.07 -0.39
C GLY A 25 18.04 1.80 -1.71
N SER A 26 17.16 1.68 -2.70
CA SER A 26 17.25 2.40 -3.98
C SER A 26 16.06 3.33 -4.19
N ASP A 27 16.17 4.24 -5.17
CA ASP A 27 15.06 5.07 -5.61
C ASP A 27 14.37 4.41 -6.81
N LEU A 28 13.06 4.15 -6.67
CA LEU A 28 12.22 3.85 -7.82
C LEU A 28 12.00 5.15 -8.60
N VAL A 29 12.55 5.21 -9.80
CA VAL A 29 12.41 6.35 -10.72
C VAL A 29 11.24 6.11 -11.66
N LEU A 30 10.26 7.02 -11.64
CA LEU A 30 9.11 7.05 -12.54
C LEU A 30 9.26 8.22 -13.51
N TRP A 31 9.04 7.97 -14.79
CA TRP A 31 9.05 9.01 -15.82
C TRP A 31 7.62 9.31 -16.26
N ILE A 32 7.14 10.52 -16.00
CA ILE A 32 5.76 10.93 -16.26
C ILE A 32 5.77 11.77 -17.53
N VAL A 33 5.16 11.25 -18.60
CA VAL A 33 5.16 11.86 -19.93
C VAL A 33 3.78 12.39 -20.26
N ASN A 34 3.64 13.70 -20.43
CA ASN A 34 2.38 14.33 -20.78
C ASN A 34 2.27 14.58 -22.30
N HIS A 35 1.28 13.99 -22.94
CA HIS A 35 1.04 14.13 -24.39
C HIS A 35 0.00 15.20 -24.75
N GLY A 36 -0.52 15.94 -23.77
CA GLY A 36 -1.64 16.86 -23.96
C GLY A 36 -1.51 18.15 -23.16
N SER A 37 -2.66 18.74 -22.79
CA SER A 37 -2.66 19.95 -21.97
C SER A 37 -2.11 19.66 -20.57
N PRO A 38 -1.55 20.67 -19.88
CA PRO A 38 -1.11 20.54 -18.50
C PRO A 38 -2.23 20.05 -17.59
N LEU A 39 -1.88 19.22 -16.61
CA LEU A 39 -2.85 18.66 -15.67
C LEU A 39 -2.25 18.44 -14.29
N HIS A 40 -3.13 18.46 -13.29
CA HIS A 40 -2.80 17.96 -11.97
C HIS A 40 -3.07 16.46 -11.90
N ILE A 41 -2.10 15.74 -11.34
CA ILE A 41 -2.22 14.34 -11.01
C ILE A 41 -1.99 14.13 -9.52
N THR A 42 -2.51 13.03 -9.01
CA THR A 42 -2.18 12.54 -7.68
C THR A 42 -1.57 11.16 -7.81
N LEU A 43 -0.40 10.97 -7.24
CA LEU A 43 0.20 9.65 -7.03
C LEU A 43 -0.13 9.21 -5.61
N ALA A 44 -0.63 7.99 -5.43
CA ALA A 44 -0.97 7.48 -4.11
C ALA A 44 -0.63 6.00 -3.97
N SER A 45 -0.48 5.54 -2.74
CA SER A 45 -0.30 4.13 -2.41
C SER A 45 -0.95 3.83 -1.06
N GLY A 46 -1.74 2.76 -1.01
CA GLY A 46 -2.43 2.32 0.22
C GLY A 46 -1.66 1.26 1.02
N ASP A 47 -0.69 0.58 0.39
CA ASP A 47 0.00 -0.60 0.91
C ASP A 47 1.53 -0.48 0.86
N SER A 48 2.05 0.73 0.65
CA SER A 48 3.50 1.01 0.57
C SER A 48 4.21 1.13 1.92
N SER A 49 3.50 1.16 3.05
CA SER A 49 4.07 1.54 4.35
C SER A 49 5.21 0.65 4.83
N ALA A 50 5.30 -0.60 4.36
CA ALA A 50 6.41 -1.50 4.63
C ALA A 50 7.67 -1.20 3.79
N PHE A 51 7.51 -0.51 2.66
CA PHE A 51 8.53 -0.34 1.63
C PHE A 51 9.03 1.11 1.51
N THR A 52 8.17 2.11 1.73
CA THR A 52 8.49 3.53 1.53
C THR A 52 7.60 4.44 2.40
N ASP A 53 8.07 5.66 2.65
CA ASP A 53 7.28 6.72 3.31
C ASP A 53 6.34 7.45 2.32
N PHE A 54 6.48 7.19 1.02
CA PHE A 54 5.58 7.71 0.00
C PHE A 54 4.18 7.11 0.15
N TYR A 55 3.15 7.97 0.22
CA TYR A 55 1.75 7.54 0.30
C TYR A 55 0.79 8.42 -0.51
N HIS A 56 1.09 9.71 -0.71
CA HIS A 56 0.21 10.63 -1.43
C HIS A 56 0.92 11.92 -1.85
N GLU A 57 1.10 12.14 -3.16
CA GLU A 57 1.73 13.35 -3.70
C GLU A 57 0.90 13.93 -4.85
N ASN A 58 0.75 15.26 -4.86
CA ASN A 58 0.04 15.99 -5.90
C ASN A 58 1.05 16.72 -6.80
N LEU A 59 1.02 16.40 -8.09
CA LEU A 59 1.97 16.93 -9.07
C LEU A 59 1.22 17.76 -10.12
N TYR A 60 1.79 18.91 -10.48
CA TYR A 60 1.39 19.65 -11.68
C TYR A 60 2.33 19.24 -12.81
N VAL A 61 1.78 18.70 -13.90
CA VAL A 61 2.54 18.13 -15.01
C VAL A 61 2.23 18.95 -16.27
N ASP A 62 3.14 19.86 -16.59
CA ASP A 62 3.13 20.65 -17.84
C ASP A 62 3.96 19.94 -18.91
N GLU A 63 5.17 19.52 -18.53
CA GLU A 63 6.13 18.79 -19.37
C GLU A 63 6.43 17.40 -18.78
N ASP A 64 7.41 16.71 -19.34
CA ASP A 64 7.91 15.44 -18.80
C ASP A 64 8.57 15.64 -17.42
N VAL A 65 8.19 14.81 -16.45
CA VAL A 65 8.65 14.92 -15.06
C VAL A 65 9.23 13.61 -14.57
N GLU A 66 10.40 13.70 -13.93
CA GLU A 66 10.96 12.62 -13.13
C GLU A 66 10.36 12.66 -11.71
N PHE A 67 9.86 11.53 -11.24
CA PHE A 67 9.40 11.38 -9.86
C PHE A 67 10.09 10.19 -9.19
N ARG A 68 10.60 10.38 -7.96
CA ARG A 68 11.35 9.37 -7.23
C ARG A 68 10.60 8.91 -6.00
N ILE A 69 10.48 7.59 -5.85
CA ILE A 69 9.94 6.95 -4.66
C ILE A 69 11.11 6.25 -3.94
N PRO A 70 11.56 6.75 -2.78
CA PRO A 70 12.66 6.13 -2.05
C PRO A 70 12.21 4.82 -1.41
N ILE A 71 12.88 3.72 -1.72
CA ILE A 71 12.62 2.41 -1.10
C ILE A 71 13.53 2.26 0.11
N ARG A 72 12.94 1.94 1.27
CA ARG A 72 13.67 1.75 2.52
C ARG A 72 14.73 0.66 2.37
N GLU A 73 15.87 0.85 3.01
CA GLU A 73 16.99 -0.10 2.99
C GLU A 73 16.63 -1.45 3.63
N ASN A 74 15.81 -1.42 4.67
CA ASN A 74 15.35 -2.61 5.40
C ASN A 74 14.00 -3.16 4.88
N ALA A 75 13.54 -2.74 3.70
CA ALA A 75 12.32 -3.26 3.11
C ALA A 75 12.48 -4.75 2.78
N CYS A 76 11.60 -5.60 3.31
CA CYS A 76 11.55 -7.00 2.93
C CYS A 76 11.06 -7.15 1.48
N PRO A 77 11.43 -8.24 0.76
CA PRO A 77 10.87 -8.53 -0.54
C PRO A 77 9.35 -8.62 -0.51
N GLY A 78 8.70 -8.04 -1.51
CA GLY A 78 7.24 -7.97 -1.56
C GLY A 78 6.73 -7.11 -2.72
N VAL A 79 5.43 -6.83 -2.70
CA VAL A 79 4.77 -6.02 -3.73
C VAL A 79 3.89 -4.99 -3.05
N PHE A 80 3.91 -3.77 -3.58
CA PHE A 80 2.92 -2.74 -3.26
C PHE A 80 2.36 -2.11 -4.54
N SER A 81 1.28 -1.35 -4.40
CA SER A 81 0.57 -0.69 -5.51
C SER A 81 0.88 0.80 -5.57
N VAL A 82 0.97 1.35 -6.78
CA VAL A 82 0.99 2.80 -7.00
C VAL A 82 -0.15 3.17 -7.92
N GLU A 83 -0.93 4.13 -7.46
CA GLU A 83 -2.09 4.66 -8.16
C GLU A 83 -1.79 6.03 -8.73
N VAL A 84 -2.25 6.24 -9.95
CA VAL A 84 -2.20 7.51 -10.65
C VAL A 84 -3.63 7.97 -10.84
N ILE A 85 -3.95 9.17 -10.36
CA ILE A 85 -5.29 9.74 -10.39
C ILE A 85 -5.25 11.06 -11.15
N THR A 86 -6.17 11.28 -12.08
CA THR A 86 -6.27 12.50 -12.88
C THR A 86 -7.72 13.00 -12.97
N GLY A 87 -7.89 14.18 -13.57
CA GLY A 87 -9.22 14.76 -13.81
C GLY A 87 -10.01 14.96 -12.52
N TYR A 88 -9.35 15.41 -11.46
CA TYR A 88 -9.96 15.62 -10.13
C TYR A 88 -10.62 14.36 -9.54
N GLY A 89 -10.01 13.19 -9.75
CA GLY A 89 -10.52 11.92 -9.21
C GLY A 89 -11.42 11.13 -10.16
N THR A 90 -11.70 11.65 -11.36
CA THR A 90 -12.58 10.97 -12.33
C THR A 90 -11.91 9.80 -13.04
N ARG A 91 -10.57 9.75 -13.07
CA ARG A 91 -9.80 8.66 -13.68
C ARG A 91 -8.70 8.19 -12.75
N ARG A 92 -8.53 6.87 -12.70
CA ARG A 92 -7.53 6.18 -11.89
C ARG A 92 -6.95 5.02 -12.68
N ALA A 93 -5.64 4.84 -12.58
CA ALA A 93 -4.94 3.65 -13.03
C ALA A 93 -3.96 3.23 -11.94
N GLU A 94 -3.59 1.95 -11.91
CA GLU A 94 -2.75 1.36 -10.87
C GLU A 94 -1.73 0.43 -11.51
N PHE A 95 -0.52 0.43 -10.96
CA PHE A 95 0.53 -0.52 -11.32
C PHE A 95 1.22 -1.08 -10.07
N ARG A 96 1.88 -2.21 -10.23
CA ARG A 96 2.56 -2.90 -9.13
C ARG A 96 4.04 -2.53 -9.09
N VAL A 97 4.57 -2.40 -7.87
CA VAL A 97 6.00 -2.28 -7.61
C VAL A 97 6.45 -3.53 -6.87
N ALA A 98 7.28 -4.34 -7.52
CA ALA A 98 7.91 -5.52 -6.94
C ALA A 98 9.25 -5.12 -6.33
N VAL A 99 9.33 -5.14 -4.99
CA VAL A 99 10.59 -4.95 -4.26
C VAL A 99 11.29 -6.30 -4.18
N ARG A 100 12.40 -6.45 -4.90
CA ARG A 100 13.20 -7.68 -4.94
C ARG A 100 14.63 -7.37 -4.51
N GLU A 101 15.23 -8.27 -3.73
CA GLU A 101 16.66 -8.21 -3.47
C GLU A 101 17.41 -8.34 -4.81
N ARG A 102 18.46 -7.53 -4.99
CA ARG A 102 19.30 -7.60 -6.18
C ARG A 102 19.87 -9.01 -6.26
N ALA A 103 19.53 -9.75 -7.31
CA ALA A 103 20.19 -11.02 -7.59
C ALA A 103 21.70 -10.77 -7.65
N ALA A 104 22.47 -11.44 -6.79
CA ALA A 104 23.92 -11.47 -6.94
C ALA A 104 24.23 -11.96 -8.37
N PRO A 105 25.25 -11.42 -9.05
CA PRO A 105 25.64 -11.89 -10.38
C PRO A 105 25.83 -13.41 -10.32
N GLU A 106 25.12 -14.09 -11.23
CA GLU A 106 24.95 -15.54 -11.25
C GLU A 106 26.32 -16.25 -11.31
N PRO A 107 26.68 -17.07 -10.31
CA PRO A 107 27.82 -17.98 -10.46
C PRO A 107 27.46 -19.05 -11.51
N GLU A 108 28.44 -19.38 -12.36
CA GLU A 108 28.34 -20.35 -13.46
C GLU A 108 27.58 -21.65 -13.08
N PRO A 109 26.86 -22.26 -14.04
CA PRO A 109 25.87 -23.29 -13.75
C PRO A 109 26.51 -24.56 -13.22
N VAL A 110 26.24 -24.90 -11.95
CA VAL A 110 26.52 -26.22 -11.40
C VAL A 110 25.21 -27.01 -11.35
N GLU A 111 25.26 -28.21 -11.95
CA GLU A 111 24.18 -29.18 -12.12
C GLU A 111 23.24 -29.36 -10.90
N MET A 112 21.95 -29.44 -11.21
CA MET A 112 20.84 -29.68 -10.30
C MET A 112 20.95 -31.02 -9.54
N ALA A 113 20.56 -31.00 -8.26
CA ALA A 113 19.97 -32.15 -7.57
C ALA A 113 18.57 -31.76 -7.05
N PRO A 114 17.55 -32.64 -7.18
CA PRO A 114 16.19 -32.29 -6.81
C PRO A 114 16.01 -32.42 -5.30
N THR A 115 15.87 -31.29 -4.59
CA THR A 115 15.48 -31.31 -3.17
C THR A 115 13.96 -31.19 -3.05
N ALA A 116 13.39 -32.11 -2.28
CA ALA A 116 11.98 -32.35 -2.09
C ALA A 116 11.17 -31.10 -1.65
N VAL A 117 9.98 -30.95 -2.21
CA VAL A 117 8.99 -29.95 -1.80
C VAL A 117 8.38 -30.38 -0.46
N ALA A 118 8.68 -29.63 0.60
CA ALA A 118 7.90 -29.69 1.84
C ALA A 118 6.64 -28.82 1.68
N PRO A 119 5.46 -29.27 2.12
CA PRO A 119 4.27 -28.42 2.10
C PRO A 119 4.41 -27.36 3.18
N ALA A 120 4.49 -26.09 2.78
CA ALA A 120 4.30 -24.98 3.69
C ALA A 120 2.83 -24.97 4.14
N ILE A 121 2.57 -25.44 5.35
CA ILE A 121 1.30 -25.21 6.02
C ILE A 121 1.30 -23.74 6.46
N SER A 122 0.92 -22.82 5.58
CA SER A 122 0.63 -21.44 5.94
C SER A 122 -0.70 -21.38 6.70
N ARG A 123 -0.66 -21.74 7.98
CA ARG A 123 -1.75 -21.42 8.90
C ARG A 123 -1.56 -19.99 9.39
N GLU A 124 -1.75 -19.04 8.48
CA GLU A 124 -1.85 -17.62 8.83
C GLU A 124 -3.24 -17.34 9.41
N TRP A 125 -3.44 -17.74 10.66
CA TRP A 125 -4.60 -17.29 11.45
C TRP A 125 -4.24 -16.06 12.27
N ARG A 126 -4.45 -14.91 11.62
CA ARG A 126 -4.89 -13.60 12.13
C ARG A 126 -4.03 -12.88 13.19
N PRO A 127 -3.45 -11.72 12.82
CA PRO A 127 -3.15 -10.65 13.78
C PRO A 127 -4.39 -9.82 14.18
N PHE A 128 -5.62 -10.20 13.78
CA PHE A 128 -6.86 -9.47 14.13
C PHE A 128 -7.46 -9.79 15.51
N ALA A 129 -6.86 -10.70 16.28
CA ALA A 129 -7.41 -11.16 17.55
C ALA A 129 -7.71 -10.02 18.58
N PRO A 130 -6.81 -9.06 18.86
CA PRO A 130 -7.08 -8.09 19.91
C PRO A 130 -8.11 -7.02 19.51
N VAL A 131 -8.18 -6.63 18.24
CA VAL A 131 -9.17 -5.64 17.75
C VAL A 131 -10.58 -6.23 17.80
N LEU A 132 -10.74 -7.50 17.44
CA LEU A 132 -12.01 -8.20 17.56
C LEU A 132 -12.48 -8.34 19.01
N VAL A 133 -11.57 -8.63 19.94
CA VAL A 133 -11.89 -8.73 21.37
C VAL A 133 -12.39 -7.38 21.90
N ILE A 134 -11.74 -6.27 21.54
CA ILE A 134 -12.18 -4.92 21.93
C ILE A 134 -13.56 -4.60 21.35
N GLY A 135 -13.80 -4.93 20.07
CA GLY A 135 -15.11 -4.77 19.44
C GLY A 135 -16.21 -5.58 20.14
N ALA A 136 -15.93 -6.83 20.52
CA ALA A 136 -16.86 -7.68 21.26
C ALA A 136 -17.18 -7.12 22.67
N VAL A 137 -16.17 -6.62 23.38
CA VAL A 137 -16.34 -5.97 24.70
C VAL A 137 -17.20 -4.71 24.58
N ALA A 138 -16.93 -3.86 23.58
CA ALA A 138 -17.74 -2.68 23.33
C ALA A 138 -19.21 -3.01 23.04
N LEU A 139 -19.44 -4.04 22.22
CA LEU A 139 -20.80 -4.50 21.90
C LEU A 139 -21.53 -5.03 23.14
N ALA A 140 -20.84 -5.79 24.00
CA ALA A 140 -21.39 -6.28 25.25
C ALA A 140 -21.75 -5.14 26.22
N LEU A 141 -20.85 -4.14 26.36
CA LEU A 141 -21.10 -2.96 27.19
C LEU A 141 -22.28 -2.13 26.68
N TYR A 142 -22.39 -1.96 25.37
CA TYR A 142 -23.51 -1.25 24.76
C TYR A 142 -24.83 -2.01 24.93
N GLY A 143 -24.83 -3.34 24.76
CA GLY A 143 -25.99 -4.18 25.04
C GLY A 143 -26.43 -4.09 26.50
N LEU A 144 -25.47 -4.05 27.43
CA LEU A 144 -25.73 -3.88 28.85
C LEU A 144 -26.31 -2.48 29.15
N TRP A 145 -25.82 -1.43 28.50
CA TRP A 145 -26.45 -0.11 28.57
C TRP A 145 -27.90 -0.12 28.06
N ALA A 146 -28.19 -0.82 26.96
CA ALA A 146 -29.53 -0.86 26.38
C ALA A 146 -30.57 -1.44 27.37
N VAL A 147 -30.14 -2.38 28.21
CA VAL A 147 -30.99 -3.01 29.26
C VAL A 147 -31.07 -2.15 30.51
N TYR A 148 -29.93 -1.71 31.05
CA TYR A 148 -29.85 -1.09 32.38
C TYR A 148 -29.90 0.45 32.36
N ARG A 149 -29.76 1.07 31.18
CA ARG A 149 -29.75 2.53 30.96
C ARG A 149 -28.75 3.30 31.83
N VAL A 150 -27.64 2.66 32.20
CA VAL A 150 -26.56 3.27 32.98
C VAL A 150 -25.58 3.97 32.07
N ASP A 151 -25.55 5.30 32.05
CA ASP A 151 -24.74 6.10 31.12
C ASP A 151 -23.24 5.77 31.13
N LEU A 152 -22.71 5.33 32.27
CA LEU A 152 -21.32 4.86 32.39
C LEU A 152 -21.00 3.71 31.42
N LEU A 153 -21.96 2.80 31.17
CA LEU A 153 -21.78 1.67 30.25
C LEU A 153 -21.69 2.14 28.80
N ASN A 154 -22.48 3.15 28.43
CA ASN A 154 -22.43 3.75 27.09
C ASN A 154 -21.09 4.49 26.87
N ALA A 155 -20.66 5.28 27.86
CA ALA A 155 -19.37 5.96 27.83
C ALA A 155 -18.20 4.96 27.73
N ALA A 156 -18.26 3.86 28.48
CA ALA A 156 -17.27 2.79 28.43
C ALA A 156 -17.25 2.06 27.09
N ALA A 157 -18.42 1.76 26.51
CA ALA A 157 -18.54 1.16 25.18
C ALA A 157 -17.92 2.05 24.09
N PHE A 158 -18.22 3.36 24.14
CA PHE A 158 -17.64 4.34 23.23
C PHE A 158 -16.12 4.42 23.36
N ALA A 159 -15.60 4.53 24.59
CA ALA A 159 -14.16 4.58 24.84
C ALA A 159 -13.45 3.30 24.35
N ALA A 160 -14.07 2.13 24.55
CA ALA A 160 -13.54 0.86 24.06
C ALA A 160 -13.47 0.83 22.52
N LEU A 161 -14.51 1.28 21.81
CA LEU A 161 -14.47 1.37 20.35
C LEU A 161 -13.37 2.32 19.87
N LEU A 162 -13.26 3.49 20.49
CA LEU A 162 -12.24 4.49 20.13
C LEU A 162 -10.82 3.92 20.30
N LEU A 163 -10.56 3.25 21.43
CA LEU A 163 -9.29 2.55 21.68
C LEU A 163 -9.04 1.44 20.65
N GLY A 164 -10.07 0.67 20.29
CA GLY A 164 -9.97 -0.36 19.26
C GLY A 164 -9.54 0.21 17.89
N VAL A 165 -10.13 1.34 17.49
CA VAL A 165 -9.77 2.06 16.25
C VAL A 165 -8.34 2.58 16.30
N ILE A 166 -7.94 3.22 17.41
CA ILE A 166 -6.58 3.75 17.58
C ILE A 166 -5.54 2.61 17.53
N LEU A 167 -5.80 1.49 18.22
CA LEU A 167 -4.90 0.35 18.22
C LEU A 167 -4.83 -0.33 16.84
N ALA A 168 -5.94 -0.43 16.13
CA ALA A 168 -5.96 -0.94 14.75
C ALA A 168 -5.12 -0.04 13.83
N TRP A 169 -5.27 1.27 13.96
CA TRP A 169 -4.52 2.25 13.17
C TRP A 169 -3.01 2.23 13.47
N LEU A 170 -2.63 2.17 14.75
CA LEU A 170 -1.21 2.07 15.15
C LEU A 170 -0.55 0.78 14.62
N ARG A 171 -1.29 -0.34 14.61
CA ARG A 171 -0.78 -1.61 14.06
C ARG A 171 -0.67 -1.62 12.53
N GLN A 172 -1.42 -0.78 11.81
CA GLN A 172 -1.24 -0.62 10.37
C GLN A 172 0.00 0.21 10.02
N ARG A 173 0.50 1.02 10.96
CA ARG A 173 1.68 1.88 10.76
C ARG A 173 3.02 1.25 11.22
N SER A 174 2.98 0.19 12.03
CA SER A 174 4.18 -0.52 12.53
C SER A 174 4.50 -1.70 11.63
#